data_AF-A0A9X9A1Y5-F1
#
_entry.id   AF-A0A9X9A1Y5-F1
#
_cell.length_a   1.000
_cell.length_b   1.000
_cell.length_c   1.000
_cell.angle_alpha   90.00
_cell.angle_beta   90.00
_cell.angle_gamma   90.00
#
_symmetry.space_group_name_H-M   'P 1'
#
loop_
_entity.id
_entity.type
_entity.pdbx_description
1 polymer ?
#
loop_
_entity_poly.entity_id
_entity_poly.type
_entity_poly.pdbx_seq_one_letter_code
_entity_poly.pdbx_strand_id
1 'polypeptide(L)'
;LPPEELIKSMYNLPKKKTLELENNTGASVEYFEKAKDVVNMPPKKNSEELNRFDEEAVREKILKQRKVDNKSIRELAKEIRISAPTLSRFCNRETKRLSTNAVEKMSKWYERQGILEKM
;
A
#
# COMPACT_ATOMS: atom_id res chain seq x y z
N LEU A 1 25.12 7.66 38.07
CA LEU A 1 24.56 8.63 37.10
C LEU A 1 24.94 8.19 35.69
N PRO A 2 24.09 8.42 34.68
CA PRO A 2 24.42 8.10 33.29
C PRO A 2 25.61 8.96 32.79
N PRO A 3 26.41 8.48 31.83
CA PRO A 3 27.55 9.20 31.26
C PRO A 3 27.15 10.56 30.66
N GLU A 4 27.97 11.59 30.83
CA GLU A 4 27.70 12.95 30.31
C GLU A 4 27.54 13.00 28.79
N GLU A 5 28.21 12.10 28.08
CA GLU A 5 28.11 11.97 26.62
C GLU A 5 26.70 11.56 26.18
N LEU A 6 26.06 10.66 26.93
CA LEU A 6 24.69 10.21 26.69
C LEU A 6 23.71 11.36 26.91
N ILE A 7 23.91 12.13 27.97
CA ILE A 7 23.08 13.30 28.30
C ILE A 7 23.15 14.33 27.16
N LYS A 8 24.35 14.67 26.67
CA LYS A 8 24.53 15.60 25.53
C LYS A 8 23.85 15.11 24.24
N SER A 9 23.85 13.81 23.97
CA SER A 9 23.22 13.27 22.75
C SER A 9 21.71 13.45 22.72
N MET A 10 21.02 13.44 23.87
CA MET A 10 19.58 13.62 23.96
C MET A 10 19.14 15.05 23.61
N TYR A 11 19.97 16.05 23.91
CA TYR A 11 19.65 17.46 23.64
C TYR A 11 19.88 17.89 22.19
N ASN A 12 20.66 17.13 21.42
CA ASN A 12 20.98 17.42 20.01
C ASN A 12 20.01 16.77 19.01
N LEU A 13 18.89 16.22 19.47
CA LEU A 13 17.88 15.65 18.58
C LEU A 13 17.08 16.77 17.89
N PRO A 14 16.94 16.74 16.55
CA PRO A 14 16.07 17.68 15.85
C PRO A 14 14.62 17.48 16.33
N LYS A 15 14.06 18.52 16.95
CA LYS A 15 12.68 18.53 17.41
C LYS A 15 11.76 18.38 16.18
N LYS A 16 10.95 17.32 16.16
CA LYS A 16 9.89 17.17 15.16
C LYS A 16 8.96 18.38 15.25
N LYS A 17 8.64 19.01 14.12
CA LYS A 17 7.64 20.08 14.05
C LYS A 17 6.30 19.54 14.55
N THR A 18 5.80 20.13 15.63
CA THR A 18 4.45 19.95 16.15
C THR A 18 3.48 20.49 15.11
N LEU A 19 2.65 19.63 14.52
CA LEU A 19 1.38 20.07 13.97
C LEU A 19 0.42 20.06 15.15
N GLU A 20 0.07 21.26 15.61
CA GLU A 20 -0.96 21.53 16.61
C GLU A 20 -2.25 20.82 16.19
N LEU A 21 -2.65 19.84 17.00
CA LEU A 21 -3.96 19.22 16.96
C LEU A 21 -4.86 20.03 17.90
N GLU A 22 -5.63 20.96 17.35
CA GLU A 22 -6.74 21.56 18.08
C GLU A 22 -7.95 20.62 18.02
N ASN A 23 -8.47 20.31 19.21
CA ASN A 23 -9.61 19.44 19.46
C ASN A 23 -10.92 20.14 19.09
N ASN A 24 -11.81 19.47 18.36
CA ASN A 24 -13.25 19.67 18.51
C ASN A 24 -14.04 18.41 18.09
N THR A 25 -14.59 17.77 19.12
CA THR A 25 -15.90 17.12 19.22
C THR A 25 -16.75 16.97 17.94
N GLY A 26 -17.12 15.72 17.64
CA GLY A 26 -18.45 15.38 17.11
C GLY A 26 -18.66 15.42 15.60
N ALA A 27 -19.01 14.24 15.06
CA ALA A 27 -19.81 14.03 13.86
C ALA A 27 -19.19 14.23 12.46
N SER A 28 -19.44 13.22 11.62
CA SER A 28 -19.89 13.36 10.22
C SER A 28 -18.91 13.90 9.17
N VAL A 29 -18.45 12.95 8.33
CA VAL A 29 -18.32 13.01 6.86
C VAL A 29 -17.28 13.99 6.26
N GLU A 30 -16.48 13.48 5.32
CA GLU A 30 -16.28 14.00 3.95
C GLU A 30 -14.88 13.71 3.40
N TYR A 31 -14.88 13.02 2.26
CA TYR A 31 -13.73 12.83 1.39
C TYR A 31 -13.25 14.19 0.89
N PHE A 32 -11.94 14.44 0.90
CA PHE A 32 -11.36 15.38 -0.04
C PHE A 32 -10.08 14.85 -0.66
N GLU A 33 -10.13 14.81 -1.99
CA GLU A 33 -9.01 14.67 -2.91
C GLU A 33 -7.94 15.71 -2.63
N LYS A 34 -6.67 15.31 -2.76
CA LYS A 34 -5.60 16.23 -3.15
C LYS A 34 -4.83 15.62 -4.30
N ALA A 35 -5.27 15.97 -5.50
CA ALA A 35 -4.46 15.91 -6.70
C ALA A 35 -3.22 16.80 -6.53
N LYS A 36 -2.04 16.24 -6.81
CA LYS A 36 -0.86 16.99 -7.24
C LYS A 36 -0.17 16.20 -8.33
N ASP A 37 -0.39 16.71 -9.54
CA ASP A 37 0.33 16.54 -10.80
C ASP A 37 1.55 15.61 -10.82
N VAL A 38 1.41 14.49 -11.54
CA VAL A 38 2.54 13.86 -12.24
C VAL A 38 2.05 13.40 -13.62
N VAL A 39 2.32 14.26 -14.62
CA VAL A 39 2.65 13.97 -16.02
C VAL A 39 1.92 12.80 -16.70
N ASN A 40 0.94 13.14 -17.55
CA ASN A 40 0.45 12.28 -18.63
C ASN A 40 1.62 11.85 -19.54
N MET A 41 2.08 10.62 -19.41
CA MET A 41 2.86 9.94 -20.44
C MET A 41 2.09 8.67 -20.82
N PRO A 42 1.64 8.52 -22.08
CA PRO A 42 0.95 7.31 -22.49
C PRO A 42 1.93 6.14 -22.39
N PRO A 43 1.57 5.01 -21.75
CA PRO A 43 2.42 3.84 -21.78
C PRO A 43 2.52 3.36 -23.23
N LYS A 44 3.75 3.41 -23.74
CA LYS A 44 4.15 2.87 -25.03
C LYS A 44 3.76 1.40 -25.03
N LYS A 45 2.73 1.03 -25.81
CA LYS A 45 2.34 -0.35 -26.04
C LYS A 45 3.47 -1.04 -26.81
N ASN A 46 4.43 -1.59 -26.08
CA ASN A 46 5.37 -2.54 -26.63
C ASN A 46 4.73 -3.92 -26.47
N SER A 47 4.27 -4.46 -27.60
CA SER A 47 3.55 -5.70 -27.77
C SER A 47 4.41 -6.97 -27.57
N GLU A 48 5.16 -7.03 -26.46
CA GLU A 48 5.91 -8.21 -25.99
C GLU A 48 5.48 -8.67 -24.56
N GLU A 49 4.54 -7.97 -23.93
CA GLU A 49 4.22 -8.07 -22.48
C GLU A 49 3.11 -9.07 -22.10
N LEU A 50 2.85 -10.11 -22.90
CA LEU A 50 1.72 -11.03 -22.64
C LEU A 50 1.89 -11.95 -21.40
N ASN A 51 3.05 -11.90 -20.72
CA ASN A 51 3.34 -12.65 -19.49
C ASN A 51 3.95 -11.78 -18.38
N ARG A 52 3.81 -10.45 -18.44
CA ARG A 52 4.28 -9.58 -17.37
C ARG A 52 3.18 -9.44 -16.31
N PHE A 53 3.55 -9.62 -15.05
CA PHE A 53 2.66 -9.37 -13.92
C PHE A 53 2.20 -7.91 -13.93
N ASP A 54 0.89 -7.69 -14.09
CA ASP A 54 0.28 -6.37 -14.05
C ASP A 54 0.06 -5.94 -12.58
N GLU A 55 1.04 -5.21 -12.04
CA GLU A 55 1.02 -4.76 -10.65
C GLU A 55 -0.17 -3.83 -10.37
N GLU A 56 -0.51 -2.97 -11.31
CA GLU A 56 -1.59 -2.00 -11.20
C GLU A 56 -2.95 -2.70 -11.11
N ALA A 57 -3.24 -3.61 -12.04
CA ALA A 57 -4.51 -4.35 -12.05
C ALA A 57 -4.72 -5.18 -10.76
N VAL A 58 -3.65 -5.82 -10.28
CA VAL A 58 -3.70 -6.60 -9.04
C VAL A 58 -3.92 -5.68 -7.83
N ARG A 59 -3.24 -4.53 -7.78
CA ARG A 59 -3.40 -3.55 -6.70
C ARG A 59 -4.82 -3.00 -6.65
N GLU A 60 -5.39 -2.64 -7.79
CA GLU A 60 -6.77 -2.15 -7.87
C GLU A 60 -7.77 -3.19 -7.35
N LYS A 61 -7.60 -4.45 -7.73
CA LYS A 61 -8.46 -5.54 -7.27
C LYS A 61 -8.44 -5.72 -5.76
N ILE A 62 -7.24 -5.69 -5.16
CA ILE A 62 -7.06 -5.79 -3.70
C ILE A 62 -7.72 -4.60 -3.00
N LEU A 63 -7.54 -3.38 -3.52
CA LEU A 63 -8.17 -2.18 -2.97
C LEU A 63 -9.70 -2.22 -3.09
N LYS A 64 -10.23 -2.77 -4.19
CA LYS A 64 -11.67 -2.98 -4.37
C LYS A 64 -12.21 -3.90 -3.27
N GLN A 65 -11.60 -5.06 -3.03
CA GLN A 65 -12.05 -5.97 -1.96
C GLN A 65 -11.95 -5.34 -0.57
N ARG A 66 -10.92 -4.53 -0.32
CA ARG A 66 -10.80 -3.81 0.96
C ARG A 66 -11.95 -2.81 1.17
N LYS A 67 -12.36 -2.10 0.12
CA LYS A 67 -13.40 -1.06 0.18
C LYS A 67 -14.82 -1.63 0.12
N VAL A 68 -15.04 -2.65 -0.71
CA VAL A 68 -16.37 -3.22 -0.99
C VAL A 68 -16.70 -4.32 0.01
N ASP A 69 -15.76 -5.25 0.24
CA ASP A 69 -15.98 -6.41 1.10
C ASP A 69 -15.54 -6.15 2.56
N ASN A 70 -15.09 -4.93 2.87
CA ASN A 70 -14.53 -4.52 4.17
C ASN A 70 -13.41 -5.44 4.70
N LYS A 71 -12.72 -6.17 3.80
CA LYS A 71 -11.63 -7.08 4.19
C LYS A 71 -10.41 -6.29 4.66
N SER A 72 -9.85 -6.69 5.80
CA SER A 72 -8.59 -6.14 6.29
C SER A 72 -7.39 -6.61 5.47
N ILE A 73 -6.30 -5.82 5.48
CA ILE A 73 -5.02 -6.22 4.85
C ILE A 73 -4.52 -7.58 5.37
N ARG A 74 -4.77 -7.89 6.65
CA ARG A 74 -4.35 -9.15 7.25
C ARG A 74 -5.11 -10.35 6.68
N GLU A 75 -6.41 -10.21 6.44
CA GLU A 75 -7.23 -11.27 5.84
C GLU A 75 -6.85 -11.49 4.38
N LEU A 76 -6.71 -10.41 3.62
CA LEU A 76 -6.26 -10.48 2.23
C LEU A 76 -4.85 -11.10 2.13
N ALA A 77 -3.94 -10.75 3.04
CA ALA A 77 -2.60 -11.34 3.07
C ALA A 77 -2.63 -12.85 3.34
N LYS A 78 -3.52 -13.32 4.22
CA LYS A 78 -3.75 -14.75 4.45
C LYS A 78 -4.31 -15.44 3.21
N GLU A 79 -5.27 -14.82 2.52
CA GLU A 79 -5.89 -15.35 1.29
C GLU A 79 -4.87 -15.49 0.14
N ILE A 80 -4.01 -14.47 -0.03
CA ILE A 80 -2.94 -14.42 -1.03
C ILE A 80 -1.73 -15.29 -0.61
N ARG A 81 -1.64 -15.66 0.67
CA ARG A 81 -0.51 -16.40 1.28
C ARG A 81 0.82 -15.65 1.25
N ILE A 82 0.77 -14.35 1.51
CA ILE A 82 1.94 -13.47 1.69
C ILE A 82 1.89 -12.79 3.06
N SER A 83 2.99 -12.15 3.47
CA SER A 83 3.00 -11.42 4.74
C SER A 83 2.16 -10.14 4.65
N ALA A 84 1.45 -9.80 5.73
CA ALA A 84 0.69 -8.56 5.80
C ALA A 84 1.55 -7.30 5.58
N PRO A 85 2.80 -7.21 6.10
CA PRO A 85 3.70 -6.11 5.75
C PRO A 85 4.02 -6.03 4.25
N THR A 86 4.26 -7.16 3.59
CA THR A 86 4.52 -7.20 2.14
C THR A 86 3.32 -6.68 1.36
N LEU A 87 2.11 -7.14 1.71
CA LEU A 87 0.88 -6.69 1.06
C LEU A 87 0.63 -5.20 1.30
N SER A 88 0.82 -4.73 2.53
CA SER A 88 0.65 -3.31 2.87
C SER A 88 1.57 -2.42 2.05
N ARG A 89 2.88 -2.75 1.98
CA ARG A 89 3.85 -1.98 1.18
C ARG A 89 3.51 -2.00 -0.30
N PHE A 90 3.04 -3.14 -0.81
CA PHE A 90 2.59 -3.25 -2.20
C PHE A 90 1.38 -2.34 -2.49
N CYS A 91 0.36 -2.35 -1.62
CA CYS A 91 -0.81 -1.49 -1.77
C CYS A 91 -0.44 0.00 -1.70
N ASN A 92 0.50 0.37 -0.85
CA ASN A 92 0.97 1.75 -0.67
C ASN A 92 2.02 2.21 -1.69
N ARG A 93 2.39 1.37 -2.65
CA ARG A 93 3.48 1.64 -3.62
C ARG A 93 4.84 1.90 -2.96
N GLU A 94 5.06 1.37 -1.76
CA GLU A 94 6.34 1.46 -1.03
C GLU A 94 7.32 0.36 -1.45
N THR A 95 6.85 -0.62 -2.24
CA THR A 95 7.68 -1.73 -2.73
C THR A 95 8.36 -1.34 -4.05
N LYS A 96 9.70 -1.28 -4.06
CA LYS A 96 10.49 -1.03 -5.29
C LYS A 96 10.48 -2.20 -6.28
N ARG A 97 10.51 -3.43 -5.76
CA ARG A 97 10.47 -4.68 -6.53
C ARG A 97 9.88 -5.78 -5.66
N LEU A 98 8.93 -6.53 -6.20
CA LEU A 98 8.43 -7.73 -5.55
C LEU A 98 9.37 -8.92 -5.78
N SER A 99 9.50 -9.78 -4.77
CA SER A 99 10.13 -11.08 -4.95
C SER A 99 9.33 -11.93 -5.94
N THR A 100 9.99 -12.80 -6.70
CA THR A 100 9.34 -13.72 -7.66
C THR A 100 8.23 -14.57 -7.02
N ASN A 101 8.46 -15.08 -5.81
CA ASN A 101 7.46 -15.84 -5.04
C ASN A 101 6.21 -15.01 -4.72
N ALA A 102 6.39 -13.75 -4.32
CA ALA A 102 5.26 -12.85 -4.06
C ALA A 102 4.47 -12.54 -5.34
N VAL A 103 5.17 -12.28 -6.45
CA VAL A 103 4.55 -12.09 -7.77
C VAL A 103 3.70 -13.31 -8.13
N GLU A 104 4.27 -14.51 -8.10
CA GLU A 104 3.56 -15.74 -8.46
C GLU A 104 2.28 -15.96 -7.63
N LYS A 105 2.38 -15.74 -6.31
CA LYS A 105 1.23 -15.86 -5.40
C LYS A 105 0.13 -14.84 -5.70
N MET A 106 0.52 -13.60 -5.98
CA MET A 106 -0.41 -12.52 -6.30
C MET A 106 -1.08 -12.73 -7.66
N SER A 107 -0.32 -13.16 -8.69
CA SER A 107 -0.85 -13.53 -10.00
C SER A 107 -1.91 -14.63 -9.88
N LYS A 108 -1.54 -15.75 -9.25
CA LYS A 108 -2.45 -16.89 -9.06
C LYS A 108 -3.71 -16.51 -8.28
N TRP A 109 -3.56 -15.64 -7.28
CA TRP A 109 -4.72 -15.15 -6.54
C TRP A 109 -5.62 -14.28 -7.42
N TYR A 110 -5.04 -13.38 -8.21
CA TYR A 110 -5.79 -12.50 -9.11
C TYR A 110 -6.58 -13.27 -10.17
N GLU A 111 -5.95 -14.29 -10.78
CA GLU A 111 -6.61 -15.22 -11.70
C GLU A 111 -7.82 -15.91 -11.05
N ARG A 112 -7.68 -16.38 -9.80
CA ARG A 112 -8.81 -16.98 -9.05
C ARG A 112 -9.96 -16.01 -8.84
N GLN A 113 -9.68 -14.72 -8.59
CA GLN A 113 -10.75 -13.72 -8.46
C GLN A 113 -11.53 -13.53 -9.76
N GLY A 114 -10.84 -13.60 -10.91
CA GLY A 114 -11.49 -13.52 -12.23
C GLY A 114 -12.41 -14.71 -12.54
N ILE A 115 -12.15 -15.88 -11.95
CA ILE A 115 -13.05 -17.04 -12.04
C ILE A 115 -14.26 -16.85 -11.13
N LEU A 116 -14.04 -16.40 -9.89
CA LEU A 116 -15.11 -16.18 -8.90
C LEU A 116 -16.13 -15.12 -9.33
N GLU A 117 -15.71 -14.10 -10.08
CA GLU A 117 -16.63 -13.08 -10.62
C GLU A 117 -17.48 -13.57 -11.79
N LYS A 118 -17.10 -14.68 -12.42
CA LYS A 118 -17.83 -15.27 -13.57
C LYS A 118 -18.78 -16.39 -13.16
N MET A 119 -18.67 -16.88 -11.93
CA MET A 119 -19.59 -17.84 -11.33
C MET A 119 -20.78 -17.10 -10.72
#